data_AF-A0A286RF01-F1
#
_entry.id   AF-A0A286RF01-F1
#
_cell.length_a   1.000
_cell.length_b   1.000
_cell.length_c   1.000
_cell.angle_alpha   90.00
_cell.angle_beta   90.00
_cell.angle_gamma   90.00
#
_symmetry.space_group_name_H-M   'P 1'
#
loop_
_entity.id
_entity.type
_entity.pdbx_description
1 polymer ?
#
loop_
_entity_poly.entity_id
_entity_poly.type
_entity_poly.pdbx_seq_one_letter_code
_entity_poly.pdbx_strand_id
1 'polypeptide(L)'
;MLGSVSIVSVKQKFVAAEDARYPDRWVWVFGYGLGRDSDVAEVIKLLDRAGKSGYTGAAVSFGLDSLCKRDETFFRRLEEVKAACARNHLDIVPSIFSVGYGGGILAHNKYLAEGLPVKDALFEVRGNEARLIPDPPVEIQNGGFEEFSGNRFTGWRFHDQPGEVSFVDTAVRHTGRASLRMENFRANPHGHGRVMQEVRVHPYRCYKMTLWVKTEELQPTSAFMVQVLADNRTLAPIEFNLSPTTDWTKLVLIFNSHKFDVVRVYAGVWGGRSGRFWIDDWTIEEMGPINVLRRPGTPVTVKSEDGSIVYEEGRDYQRLEDPNYSPFRVDRPAPPLRLMPGSRIRDGQRLRVSWYHSQKIHDSQVTVCMAEPELYEIFDHEAALLAKYVNPKKVILSMDEVRMGGTCEACRGRDMGELLGECITRQVQILRKYMPDVQVYIWSDMLDPNHNAHGDYYLVEGDFTGSWKHVPKDLVIAVWGGAPRPKSVQFFAEQGFPILIACYYDAPNLDDVKGWAKVVEGVPGVRGFMYTPWTRKYDLLEEFAKILWGR
;
A
#
# COMPACT_ATOMS: atom_id res chain seq x y z
N MET A 1 -34.76 6.94 74.91
CA MET A 1 -34.83 5.60 74.30
C MET A 1 -34.24 5.69 72.91
N LEU A 2 -33.36 4.73 72.61
CA LEU A 2 -32.61 4.55 71.38
C LEU A 2 -33.48 4.08 70.20
N GLY A 3 -32.97 4.31 68.99
CA GLY A 3 -33.27 3.53 67.78
C GLY A 3 -34.10 4.30 66.74
N SER A 4 -33.78 4.33 65.45
CA SER A 4 -32.73 3.67 64.67
C SER A 4 -32.73 4.33 63.28
N VAL A 5 -31.57 4.83 62.85
CA VAL A 5 -31.37 5.36 61.49
C VAL A 5 -31.04 4.19 60.57
N SER A 6 -31.90 3.91 59.60
CA SER A 6 -31.67 2.90 58.57
C SER A 6 -30.56 3.36 57.62
N ILE A 7 -29.39 2.74 57.74
CA ILE A 7 -28.30 2.81 56.76
C ILE A 7 -28.72 1.98 55.54
N VAL A 8 -29.47 2.60 54.62
CA VAL A 8 -29.69 2.04 53.29
C VAL A 8 -28.48 2.38 52.43
N SER A 9 -27.53 1.44 52.43
CA SER A 9 -26.58 1.12 51.36
C SER A 9 -26.09 2.26 50.47
N VAL A 10 -25.12 3.03 50.98
CA VAL A 10 -24.18 3.83 50.17
C VAL A 10 -23.32 2.94 49.24
N LYS A 11 -23.34 1.61 49.41
CA LYS A 11 -22.59 0.66 48.57
C LYS A 11 -23.10 0.52 47.14
N GLN A 12 -24.36 0.88 46.85
CA GLN A 12 -24.90 0.73 45.48
C GLN A 12 -24.57 1.90 44.54
N LYS A 13 -24.10 3.03 45.08
CA LYS A 13 -23.59 4.17 44.29
C LYS A 13 -22.08 4.11 44.01
N PHE A 14 -21.33 3.24 44.70
CA PHE A 14 -19.89 3.06 44.47
C PHE A 14 -19.54 2.02 43.40
N VAL A 15 -20.51 1.25 42.90
CA VAL A 15 -20.30 0.32 41.76
C VAL A 15 -20.45 1.04 40.41
N ALA A 16 -21.05 2.22 40.39
CA ALA A 16 -21.28 3.01 39.17
C ALA A 16 -20.16 4.03 38.86
N ALA A 17 -19.05 4.01 39.62
CA ALA A 17 -17.94 4.95 39.50
C ALA A 17 -16.55 4.26 39.48
N GLU A 18 -16.48 3.00 39.03
CA GLU A 18 -15.28 2.56 38.30
C GLU A 18 -15.38 3.16 36.89
N ASP A 19 -15.14 4.47 36.81
CA ASP A 19 -15.02 5.19 35.54
C ASP A 19 -13.90 4.51 34.75
N ALA A 20 -14.29 3.81 33.69
CA ALA A 20 -13.37 2.98 32.95
C ALA A 20 -12.24 3.87 32.40
N ARG A 21 -11.01 3.63 32.86
CA ARG A 21 -9.76 4.34 32.54
C ARG A 21 -9.61 4.81 31.09
N TYR A 22 -10.24 4.10 30.14
CA TYR A 22 -10.23 4.40 28.73
C TYR A 22 -11.65 4.45 28.13
N PRO A 23 -12.11 5.59 27.59
CA PRO A 23 -13.37 5.66 26.84
C PRO A 23 -13.35 4.92 25.50
N ASP A 24 -12.18 4.74 24.88
CA ASP A 24 -12.05 4.09 23.57
C ASP A 24 -11.34 2.74 23.70
N ARG A 25 -12.14 1.68 23.80
CA ARG A 25 -11.69 0.28 23.92
C ARG A 25 -12.14 -0.47 22.69
N TRP A 26 -11.27 -0.60 21.68
CA TRP A 26 -11.68 -1.00 20.33
C TRP A 26 -11.11 -2.34 19.90
N VAL A 27 -11.84 -3.03 19.04
CA VAL A 27 -11.34 -4.17 18.27
C VAL A 27 -11.32 -3.80 16.80
N TRP A 28 -10.22 -4.10 16.11
CA TRP A 28 -10.10 -4.00 14.66
C TRP A 28 -10.60 -5.30 14.03
N VAL A 29 -11.66 -5.21 13.22
CA VAL A 29 -12.26 -6.32 12.50
C VAL A 29 -11.54 -6.46 11.16
N PHE A 30 -10.42 -7.15 11.17
CA PHE A 30 -9.60 -7.40 9.99
C PHE A 30 -10.01 -8.65 9.22
N GLY A 31 -9.87 -8.57 7.89
CA GLY A 31 -9.96 -9.69 6.98
C GLY A 31 -11.37 -10.18 6.69
N TYR A 32 -12.42 -9.59 7.25
CA TYR A 32 -13.81 -9.90 6.94
C TYR A 32 -14.46 -8.76 6.16
N GLY A 33 -15.48 -9.08 5.36
CA GLY A 33 -16.25 -8.10 4.60
C GLY A 33 -17.72 -8.46 4.56
N LEU A 34 -18.52 -7.63 3.88
CA LEU A 34 -19.97 -7.83 3.74
C LEU A 34 -20.34 -8.46 2.38
N GLY A 35 -19.37 -9.04 1.68
CA GLY A 35 -19.59 -9.72 0.40
C GLY A 35 -20.22 -11.11 0.53
N ARG A 36 -20.15 -11.74 1.71
CA ARG A 36 -20.57 -13.14 1.93
C ARG A 36 -21.17 -13.32 3.33
N ASP A 37 -22.19 -14.18 3.45
CA ASP A 37 -22.87 -14.41 4.74
C ASP A 37 -21.99 -15.12 5.78
N SER A 38 -21.04 -15.96 5.33
CA SER A 38 -20.07 -16.60 6.22
C SER A 38 -19.19 -15.59 6.95
N ASP A 39 -18.78 -14.51 6.27
CA ASP A 39 -17.94 -13.48 6.88
C ASP A 39 -18.74 -12.69 7.92
N VAL A 40 -20.02 -12.39 7.64
CA VAL A 40 -20.93 -11.74 8.59
C VAL A 40 -21.12 -12.57 9.86
N ALA A 41 -21.29 -13.88 9.73
CA ALA A 41 -21.42 -14.78 10.88
C ALA A 41 -20.16 -14.75 11.78
N GLU A 42 -18.96 -14.74 11.19
CA GLU A 42 -17.70 -14.62 11.95
C GLU A 42 -17.55 -13.24 12.61
N VAL A 43 -17.92 -12.17 11.90
CA VAL A 43 -17.94 -10.81 12.47
C VAL A 43 -18.88 -10.75 13.68
N ILE A 44 -20.10 -11.29 13.59
CA ILE A 44 -21.05 -11.26 14.71
C ILE A 44 -20.49 -12.00 15.93
N LYS A 45 -19.87 -13.18 15.74
CA LYS A 45 -19.21 -13.92 16.84
C LYS A 45 -18.11 -13.09 17.50
N LEU A 46 -17.30 -12.40 16.71
CA LEU A 46 -16.25 -11.51 17.21
C LEU A 46 -16.84 -10.33 18.01
N LEU A 47 -17.89 -9.70 17.50
CA LEU A 47 -18.57 -8.59 18.18
C LEU A 47 -19.21 -9.03 19.50
N ASP A 48 -19.79 -10.23 19.55
CA ASP A 48 -20.35 -10.80 20.79
C ASP A 48 -19.27 -11.06 21.84
N ARG A 49 -18.07 -11.52 21.43
CA ARG A 49 -16.91 -11.68 22.32
C ARG A 49 -16.43 -10.32 22.82
N ALA A 50 -16.25 -9.36 21.91
CA ALA A 50 -15.80 -8.01 22.24
C ALA A 50 -16.78 -7.31 23.21
N GLY A 51 -18.10 -7.40 22.98
CA GLY A 51 -19.10 -6.85 23.88
C GLY A 51 -18.99 -7.41 25.31
N LYS A 52 -18.84 -8.74 25.44
CA LYS A 52 -18.66 -9.42 26.73
C LYS A 52 -17.37 -9.00 27.46
N SER A 53 -16.30 -8.73 26.72
CA SER A 53 -15.02 -8.25 27.24
C SER A 53 -14.98 -6.73 27.45
N GLY A 54 -16.11 -6.03 27.34
CA GLY A 54 -16.22 -4.61 27.67
C GLY A 54 -15.61 -3.66 26.64
N TYR A 55 -15.35 -4.12 25.42
CA TYR A 55 -15.04 -3.22 24.30
C TYR A 55 -16.21 -2.25 24.06
N THR A 56 -15.93 -1.15 23.39
CA THR A 56 -16.85 -0.01 23.15
C THR A 56 -16.98 0.33 21.67
N GLY A 57 -16.07 -0.19 20.83
CA GLY A 57 -16.07 0.10 19.41
C GLY A 57 -15.51 -1.06 18.61
N ALA A 58 -16.05 -1.22 17.39
CA ALA A 58 -15.55 -2.12 16.38
C ALA A 58 -15.09 -1.29 15.18
N ALA A 59 -13.78 -1.20 14.99
CA ALA A 59 -13.20 -0.56 13.82
C ALA A 59 -13.22 -1.53 12.64
N VAL A 60 -13.81 -1.13 11.51
CA VAL A 60 -14.19 -2.04 10.42
C VAL A 60 -13.73 -1.53 9.06
N SER A 61 -13.19 -2.43 8.23
CA SER A 61 -12.79 -2.14 6.84
C SER A 61 -13.70 -2.83 5.83
N PHE A 62 -15.01 -2.58 5.92
CA PHE A 62 -16.02 -3.22 5.05
C PHE A 62 -16.21 -2.53 3.69
N GLY A 63 -15.41 -1.51 3.37
CA GLY A 63 -15.57 -0.69 2.17
C GLY A 63 -16.80 0.24 2.25
N LEU A 64 -16.96 0.90 3.40
CA LEU A 64 -18.04 1.86 3.68
C LEU A 64 -17.77 3.27 3.11
N ASP A 65 -16.78 3.38 2.24
CA ASP A 65 -16.38 4.55 1.46
C ASP A 65 -16.55 4.33 -0.05
N SER A 66 -17.41 3.38 -0.42
CA SER A 66 -17.81 3.04 -1.80
C SER A 66 -19.25 2.50 -1.83
N LEU A 67 -20.11 3.04 -0.96
CA LEU A 67 -21.49 2.64 -0.73
C LEU A 67 -22.35 2.77 -2.00
N CYS A 68 -22.05 3.73 -2.89
CA CYS A 68 -22.81 3.87 -4.14
C CYS A 68 -22.58 2.69 -5.11
N LYS A 69 -21.57 1.85 -4.86
CA LYS A 69 -21.23 0.66 -5.65
C LYS A 69 -21.78 -0.64 -5.05
N ARG A 70 -22.55 -0.56 -3.95
CA ARG A 70 -23.05 -1.72 -3.21
C ARG A 70 -24.48 -2.08 -3.59
N ASP A 71 -24.82 -3.36 -3.46
CA ASP A 71 -26.14 -3.90 -3.74
C ASP A 71 -26.99 -4.08 -2.47
N GLU A 72 -28.25 -4.48 -2.63
CA GLU A 72 -29.17 -4.71 -1.52
C GLU A 72 -28.69 -5.80 -0.56
N THR A 73 -27.98 -6.80 -1.07
CA THR A 73 -27.44 -7.89 -0.26
C THR A 73 -26.37 -7.38 0.71
N PHE A 74 -25.50 -6.48 0.24
CA PHE A 74 -24.53 -5.79 1.09
C PHE A 74 -25.23 -5.00 2.20
N PHE A 75 -26.27 -4.23 1.87
CA PHE A 75 -26.99 -3.42 2.86
C PHE A 75 -27.74 -4.28 3.89
N ARG A 76 -28.35 -5.40 3.51
CA ARG A 76 -28.92 -6.36 4.48
C ARG A 76 -27.87 -6.82 5.48
N ARG A 77 -26.69 -7.22 5.00
CA ARG A 77 -25.58 -7.69 5.84
C ARG A 77 -25.02 -6.58 6.74
N LEU A 78 -24.98 -5.36 6.25
CA LEU A 78 -24.62 -4.18 7.04
C LEU A 78 -25.60 -3.98 8.21
N GLU A 79 -26.90 -4.13 7.98
CA GLU A 79 -27.89 -4.03 9.05
C GLU A 79 -27.76 -5.14 10.10
N GLU A 80 -27.41 -6.37 9.68
CA GLU A 80 -27.14 -7.47 10.63
C GLU A 80 -25.95 -7.16 11.54
N VAL A 81 -24.86 -6.63 10.98
CA VAL A 81 -23.68 -6.22 11.75
C VAL A 81 -24.00 -5.03 12.65
N LYS A 82 -24.76 -4.03 12.17
CA LYS A 82 -25.21 -2.89 13.00
C LYS A 82 -26.07 -3.36 14.18
N ALA A 83 -26.98 -4.31 13.96
CA ALA A 83 -27.78 -4.90 15.03
C ALA A 83 -26.93 -5.64 16.07
N ALA A 84 -25.89 -6.36 15.62
CA ALA A 84 -24.93 -7.01 16.52
C ALA A 84 -24.11 -5.98 17.33
N CYS A 85 -23.63 -4.91 16.70
CA CYS A 85 -22.96 -3.81 17.40
C CYS A 85 -23.88 -3.18 18.45
N ALA A 86 -25.12 -2.86 18.10
CA ALA A 86 -26.10 -2.26 19.01
C ALA A 86 -26.38 -3.17 20.23
N ARG A 87 -26.59 -4.47 20.00
CA ARG A 87 -26.81 -5.45 21.08
C ARG A 87 -25.61 -5.58 22.03
N ASN A 88 -24.40 -5.38 21.51
CA ASN A 88 -23.16 -5.47 22.28
C ASN A 88 -22.66 -4.11 22.80
N HIS A 89 -23.43 -3.04 22.62
CA HIS A 89 -23.04 -1.68 22.99
C HIS A 89 -21.71 -1.22 22.37
N LEU A 90 -21.45 -1.64 21.12
CA LEU A 90 -20.29 -1.25 20.34
C LEU A 90 -20.67 -0.15 19.34
N ASP A 91 -19.88 0.92 19.30
CA ASP A 91 -19.89 1.84 18.16
C ASP A 91 -19.33 1.11 16.93
N ILE A 92 -20.03 1.16 15.80
CA ILE A 92 -19.42 0.81 14.51
C ILE A 92 -18.53 1.97 14.09
N VAL A 93 -17.25 1.70 13.86
CA VAL A 93 -16.23 2.70 13.50
C VAL A 93 -15.69 2.40 12.10
N PRO A 94 -16.27 2.97 11.04
CA PRO A 94 -15.79 2.78 9.68
C PRO A 94 -14.36 3.27 9.48
N SER A 95 -13.52 2.43 8.88
CA SER A 95 -12.23 2.80 8.29
C SER A 95 -12.46 3.20 6.84
N ILE A 96 -12.14 4.45 6.50
CA ILE A 96 -12.59 5.06 5.23
C ILE A 96 -11.54 5.99 4.62
N PHE A 97 -11.73 6.30 3.33
CA PHE A 97 -11.08 7.40 2.62
C PHE A 97 -9.56 7.24 2.51
N SER A 98 -9.11 6.03 2.20
CA SER A 98 -7.68 5.77 1.98
C SER A 98 -7.18 6.35 0.67
N VAL A 99 -6.11 7.14 0.75
CA VAL A 99 -5.30 7.51 -0.43
C VAL A 99 -4.09 6.61 -0.62
N GLY A 100 -3.58 5.97 0.46
CA GLY A 100 -2.48 5.02 0.44
C GLY A 100 -2.79 3.78 -0.38
N TYR A 101 -3.90 3.11 -0.05
CA TYR A 101 -4.37 1.89 -0.72
C TYR A 101 -5.37 2.15 -1.85
N GLY A 102 -6.08 3.29 -1.82
CA GLY A 102 -6.87 3.82 -2.95
C GLY A 102 -8.11 3.03 -3.37
N GLY A 103 -8.32 1.81 -2.86
CA GLY A 103 -9.32 0.87 -3.38
C GLY A 103 -10.75 1.42 -3.47
N GLY A 104 -11.19 2.15 -2.44
CA GLY A 104 -12.49 2.84 -2.44
C GLY A 104 -12.61 3.80 -3.62
N ILE A 105 -11.66 4.75 -3.74
CA ILE A 105 -11.63 5.77 -4.79
C ILE A 105 -11.45 5.19 -6.20
N LEU A 106 -10.54 4.24 -6.36
CA LEU A 106 -10.23 3.65 -7.67
C LEU A 106 -11.39 2.81 -8.23
N ALA A 107 -12.34 2.38 -7.38
CA ALA A 107 -13.59 1.77 -7.82
C ALA A 107 -14.56 2.77 -8.48
N HIS A 108 -14.44 4.07 -8.20
CA HIS A 108 -15.18 5.11 -8.91
C HIS A 108 -14.47 5.51 -10.19
N ASN A 109 -13.18 5.82 -10.07
CA ASN A 109 -12.36 6.22 -11.21
C ASN A 109 -10.91 5.74 -11.03
N LYS A 110 -10.56 4.69 -11.78
CA LYS A 110 -9.20 4.12 -11.81
C LYS A 110 -8.13 5.12 -12.23
N TYR A 111 -8.51 6.19 -12.96
CA TYR A 111 -7.59 7.21 -13.40
C TYR A 111 -7.19 8.17 -12.30
N LEU A 112 -7.69 8.08 -11.06
CA LEU A 112 -7.22 8.89 -9.94
C LEU A 112 -5.95 8.37 -9.26
N ALA A 113 -5.44 7.20 -9.67
CA ALA A 113 -4.17 6.68 -9.16
C ALA A 113 -3.02 7.69 -9.38
N GLU A 114 -2.08 7.77 -8.44
CA GLU A 114 -0.88 8.61 -8.60
C GLU A 114 -0.10 8.16 -9.85
N GLY A 115 0.44 9.14 -10.59
CA GLY A 115 0.94 8.92 -11.94
C GLY A 115 2.44 9.17 -12.06
N LEU A 116 3.19 8.12 -12.35
CA LEU A 116 4.61 8.21 -12.68
C LEU A 116 4.78 8.66 -14.14
N PRO A 117 5.57 9.71 -14.42
CA PRO A 117 5.76 10.22 -15.77
C PRO A 117 6.64 9.29 -16.63
N VAL A 118 6.23 9.08 -17.88
CA VAL A 118 7.09 8.65 -18.98
C VAL A 118 7.24 9.82 -19.95
N LYS A 119 8.47 10.26 -20.23
CA LYS A 119 8.73 11.54 -20.93
C LYS A 119 9.50 11.38 -22.24
N ASP A 120 8.83 11.56 -23.37
CA ASP A 120 9.44 11.55 -24.71
C ASP A 120 9.95 10.17 -25.15
N ALA A 121 9.20 9.09 -24.87
CA ALA A 121 9.56 7.74 -25.33
C ALA A 121 9.46 7.66 -26.85
N LEU A 122 10.36 6.89 -27.46
CA LEU A 122 10.47 6.80 -28.91
C LEU A 122 9.41 5.85 -29.46
N PHE A 123 8.64 6.31 -30.44
CA PHE A 123 7.67 5.50 -31.16
C PHE A 123 7.98 5.54 -32.66
N GLU A 124 7.76 4.44 -33.35
CA GLU A 124 7.81 4.37 -34.82
C GLU A 124 6.42 4.06 -35.37
N VAL A 125 6.02 4.82 -36.38
CA VAL A 125 4.77 4.64 -37.11
C VAL A 125 4.93 3.52 -38.14
N ARG A 126 4.00 2.57 -38.11
CA ARG A 126 3.82 1.52 -39.11
C ARG A 126 2.36 1.49 -39.53
N GLY A 127 2.08 1.94 -40.75
CA GLY A 127 0.73 2.14 -41.26
C GLY A 127 0.01 3.22 -40.45
N ASN A 128 -1.06 2.83 -39.76
CA ASN A 128 -1.90 3.72 -38.95
C ASN A 128 -1.66 3.60 -37.44
N GLU A 129 -0.63 2.87 -37.02
CA GLU A 129 -0.29 2.68 -35.61
C GLU A 129 1.16 3.07 -35.36
N ALA A 130 1.44 3.74 -34.24
CA ALA A 130 2.79 3.93 -33.74
C ALA A 130 3.02 3.03 -32.52
N ARG A 131 4.19 2.38 -32.48
CA ARG A 131 4.58 1.49 -31.37
C ARG A 131 5.91 1.93 -30.80
N LEU A 132 6.06 1.71 -29.49
CA LEU A 132 7.30 2.02 -28.79
C LEU A 132 8.47 1.25 -29.41
N ILE A 133 9.59 1.93 -29.56
CA ILE A 133 10.90 1.33 -29.83
C ILE A 133 11.81 1.67 -28.65
N PRO A 134 12.52 0.69 -28.07
CA PRO A 134 13.47 0.95 -27.00
C PRO A 134 14.52 2.01 -27.38
N ASP A 135 14.72 3.01 -26.53
CA ASP A 135 15.65 4.12 -26.74
C ASP A 135 16.33 4.57 -25.42
N PRO A 136 17.56 4.06 -25.13
CA PRO A 136 18.32 3.09 -25.91
C PRO A 136 17.77 1.67 -25.78
N PRO A 137 18.19 0.73 -26.66
CA PRO A 137 18.00 -0.70 -26.40
C PRO A 137 18.52 -1.08 -25.01
N VAL A 138 17.74 -1.87 -24.30
CA VAL A 138 18.04 -2.34 -22.94
C VAL A 138 17.97 -3.87 -22.92
N GLU A 139 18.87 -4.50 -22.18
CA GLU A 139 18.91 -5.95 -22.02
C GLU A 139 19.57 -6.33 -20.70
N ILE A 140 19.30 -7.55 -20.25
CA ILE A 140 20.11 -8.22 -19.21
C ILE A 140 21.18 -9.03 -19.93
N GLN A 141 22.45 -8.70 -19.71
CA GLN A 141 23.55 -9.48 -20.26
C GLN A 141 23.57 -10.86 -19.62
N ASN A 142 23.62 -11.91 -20.45
CA ASN A 142 23.66 -13.29 -19.98
C ASN A 142 22.52 -13.63 -19.00
N GLY A 143 21.30 -13.16 -19.32
CA GLY A 143 20.09 -13.35 -18.50
C GLY A 143 19.64 -14.80 -18.35
N GLY A 144 19.98 -15.65 -19.32
CA GLY A 144 19.81 -17.12 -19.26
C GLY A 144 20.99 -17.87 -18.64
N PHE A 145 21.99 -17.16 -18.08
CA PHE A 145 23.10 -17.77 -17.34
C PHE A 145 23.96 -18.77 -18.15
N GLU A 146 23.96 -18.63 -19.47
CA GLU A 146 24.64 -19.53 -20.41
C GLU A 146 26.15 -19.35 -20.45
N GLU A 147 26.70 -18.19 -20.08
CA GLU A 147 28.15 -17.94 -20.11
C GLU A 147 28.73 -17.95 -18.70
N PHE A 148 29.64 -18.89 -18.41
CA PHE A 148 30.23 -19.06 -17.08
C PHE A 148 31.63 -19.70 -17.10
N SER A 149 32.40 -19.46 -16.04
CA SER A 149 33.67 -20.12 -15.72
C SER A 149 33.66 -20.57 -14.26
N GLY A 150 33.74 -21.88 -14.02
CA GLY A 150 33.46 -22.45 -12.70
C GLY A 150 32.03 -22.11 -12.26
N ASN A 151 31.87 -21.52 -11.07
CA ASN A 151 30.58 -21.04 -10.57
C ASN A 151 30.35 -19.52 -10.77
N ARG A 152 31.11 -18.88 -11.67
CA ARG A 152 30.98 -17.44 -11.97
C ARG A 152 30.36 -17.23 -13.34
N PHE A 153 29.25 -16.50 -13.38
CA PHE A 153 28.58 -16.10 -14.62
C PHE A 153 29.18 -14.81 -15.19
N THR A 154 29.41 -14.79 -16.50
CA THR A 154 29.86 -13.60 -17.26
C THR A 154 28.76 -12.54 -17.30
N GLY A 155 29.11 -11.25 -17.31
CA GLY A 155 28.16 -10.13 -17.41
C GLY A 155 27.47 -9.74 -16.09
N TRP A 156 27.61 -10.55 -15.04
CA TRP A 156 27.06 -10.26 -13.72
C TRP A 156 28.11 -9.60 -12.83
N ARG A 157 27.85 -8.35 -12.41
CA ARG A 157 28.79 -7.59 -11.55
C ARG A 157 28.92 -8.19 -10.15
N PHE A 158 27.87 -8.88 -9.70
CA PHE A 158 27.80 -9.40 -8.35
C PHE A 158 27.01 -10.71 -8.30
N HIS A 159 27.52 -11.65 -7.52
CA HIS A 159 26.74 -12.73 -6.92
C HIS A 159 27.40 -13.17 -5.61
N ASP A 160 26.60 -13.53 -4.61
CA ASP A 160 27.11 -13.96 -3.30
C ASP A 160 27.83 -15.33 -3.40
N GLN A 161 29.13 -15.33 -3.10
CA GLN A 161 29.97 -16.52 -2.85
C GLN A 161 29.85 -17.68 -3.88
N PRO A 162 30.42 -17.54 -5.09
CA PRO A 162 30.52 -18.61 -6.10
C PRO A 162 31.10 -19.93 -5.58
N GLY A 163 30.35 -21.00 -5.77
CA GLY A 163 30.73 -22.36 -5.35
C GLY A 163 30.48 -22.65 -3.87
N GLU A 164 29.89 -21.72 -3.13
CA GLU A 164 29.51 -21.90 -1.73
C GLU A 164 28.03 -21.57 -1.48
N VAL A 165 27.53 -20.47 -2.05
CA VAL A 165 26.11 -20.08 -2.01
C VAL A 165 25.51 -20.01 -3.41
N SER A 166 26.21 -19.44 -4.39
CA SER A 166 25.76 -19.38 -5.78
C SER A 166 26.48 -20.41 -6.66
N PHE A 167 25.74 -21.13 -7.48
CA PHE A 167 26.26 -22.24 -8.30
C PHE A 167 25.73 -22.18 -9.73
N VAL A 168 26.54 -22.66 -10.66
CA VAL A 168 26.06 -23.04 -12.00
C VAL A 168 25.38 -24.40 -11.88
N ASP A 169 24.17 -24.52 -12.42
CA ASP A 169 23.45 -25.79 -12.51
C ASP A 169 23.10 -26.11 -13.96
N THR A 170 23.68 -27.17 -14.51
CA THR A 170 23.43 -27.64 -15.88
C THR A 170 22.38 -28.75 -15.96
N ALA A 171 21.86 -29.21 -14.82
CA ALA A 171 20.84 -30.25 -14.74
C ALA A 171 19.45 -29.63 -14.58
N VAL A 172 19.31 -28.68 -13.66
CA VAL A 172 18.07 -27.92 -13.44
C VAL A 172 18.23 -26.57 -14.11
N ARG A 173 17.48 -26.37 -15.21
CA ARG A 173 17.43 -25.14 -16.00
C ARG A 173 16.03 -24.99 -16.59
N HIS A 174 15.63 -23.76 -16.90
CA HIS A 174 14.36 -23.48 -17.57
C HIS A 174 14.55 -23.62 -19.08
N THR A 175 15.55 -22.92 -19.64
CA THR A 175 16.00 -23.10 -21.02
C THR A 175 17.52 -23.22 -21.11
N GLY A 176 18.08 -23.27 -22.32
CA GLY A 176 19.53 -23.27 -22.51
C GLY A 176 20.27 -24.47 -21.89
N ARG A 177 21.51 -24.22 -21.47
CA ARG A 177 22.46 -25.20 -20.93
C ARG A 177 22.70 -25.07 -19.44
N ALA A 178 22.34 -23.93 -18.83
CA ALA A 178 22.56 -23.70 -17.40
C ALA A 178 21.52 -22.76 -16.79
N SER A 179 21.44 -22.77 -15.46
CA SER A 179 20.77 -21.73 -14.68
C SER A 179 21.61 -21.37 -13.45
N LEU A 180 21.24 -20.27 -12.78
CA LEU A 180 21.82 -19.89 -11.50
C LEU A 180 21.05 -20.57 -10.36
N ARG A 181 21.71 -21.48 -9.64
CA ARG A 181 21.20 -22.09 -8.42
C ARG A 181 21.78 -21.39 -7.19
N MET A 182 20.95 -21.17 -6.17
CA MET A 182 21.41 -20.71 -4.87
C MET A 182 20.94 -21.60 -3.73
N GLU A 183 21.85 -21.85 -2.79
CA GLU A 183 21.59 -22.68 -1.61
C GLU A 183 22.57 -22.36 -0.48
N ASN A 184 22.57 -23.17 0.58
CA ASN A 184 23.55 -23.09 1.67
C ASN A 184 23.65 -21.70 2.31
N PHE A 185 22.50 -21.02 2.45
CA PHE A 185 22.45 -19.61 2.88
C PHE A 185 23.12 -19.34 4.23
N ARG A 186 23.24 -20.34 5.11
CA ARG A 186 23.91 -20.20 6.41
C ARG A 186 25.43 -20.02 6.32
N ALA A 187 26.05 -20.32 5.18
CA ALA A 187 27.45 -19.97 4.93
C ALA A 187 27.65 -18.45 4.81
N ASN A 188 26.59 -17.72 4.43
CA ASN A 188 26.55 -16.28 4.52
C ASN A 188 26.05 -15.85 5.92
N PRO A 189 26.77 -14.98 6.66
CA PRO A 189 26.40 -14.60 8.03
C PRO A 189 25.05 -13.88 8.14
N HIS A 190 24.55 -13.35 7.01
CA HIS A 190 23.24 -12.68 6.93
C HIS A 190 22.20 -13.50 6.17
N GLY A 191 22.51 -14.75 5.79
CA GLY A 191 21.60 -15.56 4.99
C GLY A 191 21.41 -15.04 3.56
N HIS A 192 22.36 -14.24 3.04
CA HIS A 192 22.23 -13.67 1.69
C HIS A 192 22.62 -14.68 0.62
N GLY A 193 21.84 -14.70 -0.45
CA GLY A 193 22.18 -15.34 -1.71
C GLY A 193 21.56 -14.53 -2.84
N ARG A 194 22.32 -13.63 -3.45
CA ARG A 194 21.82 -12.66 -4.42
C ARG A 194 22.74 -12.54 -5.62
N VAL A 195 22.18 -12.12 -6.75
CA VAL A 195 22.90 -11.76 -7.97
C VAL A 195 22.47 -10.35 -8.38
N MET A 196 23.36 -9.58 -9.00
CA MET A 196 23.05 -8.24 -9.51
C MET A 196 23.77 -7.89 -10.79
N GLN A 197 23.05 -7.14 -11.63
CA GLN A 197 23.60 -6.42 -12.77
C GLN A 197 23.23 -4.93 -12.70
N GLU A 198 24.15 -4.08 -13.17
CA GLU A 198 23.85 -2.68 -13.44
C GLU A 198 23.33 -2.57 -14.87
N VAL A 199 22.18 -1.91 -15.02
CA VAL A 199 21.51 -1.74 -16.31
C VAL A 199 21.38 -0.25 -16.59
N ARG A 200 21.84 0.17 -17.77
CA ARG A 200 21.61 1.54 -18.25
C ARG A 200 20.15 1.67 -18.68
N VAL A 201 19.52 2.74 -18.21
CA VAL A 201 18.15 3.10 -18.53
C VAL A 201 18.13 4.55 -18.99
N HIS A 202 17.04 4.97 -19.62
CA HIS A 202 16.81 6.39 -19.90
C HIS A 202 15.91 6.96 -18.79
N PRO A 203 16.18 8.16 -18.27
CA PRO A 203 15.31 8.80 -17.28
C PRO A 203 13.86 8.93 -17.76
N TYR A 204 12.92 8.79 -16.83
CA TYR A 204 11.47 8.89 -17.00
C TYR A 204 10.95 7.96 -18.10
N ARG A 205 11.26 6.67 -17.94
CA ARG A 205 10.81 5.55 -18.78
C ARG A 205 10.18 4.48 -17.92
N CYS A 206 9.30 3.68 -18.52
CA CYS A 206 8.74 2.49 -17.91
C CYS A 206 9.46 1.26 -18.48
N TYR A 207 9.88 0.36 -17.61
CA TYR A 207 10.54 -0.89 -17.98
C TYR A 207 9.75 -2.07 -17.43
N LYS A 208 9.67 -3.15 -18.19
CA LYS A 208 9.20 -4.46 -17.73
C LYS A 208 10.40 -5.36 -17.52
N MET A 209 10.41 -6.06 -16.39
CA MET A 209 11.43 -7.04 -16.07
C MET A 209 10.76 -8.38 -15.78
N THR A 210 11.34 -9.45 -16.33
CA THR A 210 10.86 -10.82 -16.09
C THR A 210 12.01 -11.75 -15.76
N LEU A 211 11.74 -12.78 -14.98
CA LEU A 211 12.66 -13.87 -14.67
C LEU A 211 11.87 -15.13 -14.33
N TRP A 212 12.43 -16.29 -14.57
CA TRP A 212 11.87 -17.56 -14.12
C TRP A 212 12.53 -17.97 -12.82
N VAL A 213 11.70 -18.40 -11.86
CA VAL A 213 12.17 -18.89 -10.56
C VAL A 213 11.62 -20.29 -10.28
N LYS A 214 12.47 -21.16 -9.75
CA LYS A 214 12.08 -22.45 -9.19
C LYS A 214 12.51 -22.48 -7.73
N THR A 215 11.72 -23.09 -6.84
CA THR A 215 12.06 -23.22 -5.42
C THR A 215 11.96 -24.67 -4.98
N GLU A 216 12.81 -25.04 -4.02
CA GLU A 216 12.74 -26.33 -3.33
C GLU A 216 13.04 -26.12 -1.85
N GLU A 217 12.03 -26.36 -1.01
CA GLU A 217 12.07 -26.22 0.45
C GLU A 217 12.66 -24.87 0.93
N LEU A 218 12.48 -23.81 0.15
CA LEU A 218 13.02 -22.48 0.43
C LEU A 218 12.40 -21.92 1.72
N GLN A 219 13.25 -21.53 2.68
CA GLN A 219 12.81 -20.99 3.95
C GLN A 219 13.62 -19.77 4.42
N PRO A 220 12.97 -18.68 4.86
CA PRO A 220 11.56 -18.35 4.59
C PRO A 220 11.39 -17.92 3.12
N THR A 221 10.23 -18.16 2.52
CA THR A 221 9.97 -17.70 1.13
C THR A 221 9.89 -16.18 1.02
N SER A 222 9.49 -15.50 2.10
CA SER A 222 9.49 -14.03 2.19
C SER A 222 10.88 -13.41 2.10
N ALA A 223 11.95 -14.19 2.21
CA ALA A 223 13.31 -13.69 2.00
C ALA A 223 13.63 -13.47 0.53
N PHE A 224 12.93 -14.15 -0.40
CA PHE A 224 13.17 -14.00 -1.83
C PHE A 224 12.59 -12.67 -2.32
N MET A 225 13.44 -11.86 -2.95
CA MET A 225 13.09 -10.56 -3.47
C MET A 225 13.69 -10.35 -4.85
N VAL A 226 13.00 -9.54 -5.65
CA VAL A 226 13.54 -8.94 -6.87
C VAL A 226 13.50 -7.44 -6.65
N GLN A 227 14.65 -6.79 -6.65
CA GLN A 227 14.77 -5.37 -6.34
C GLN A 227 15.32 -4.60 -7.54
N VAL A 228 14.74 -3.43 -7.79
CA VAL A 228 15.31 -2.43 -8.70
C VAL A 228 15.73 -1.24 -7.84
N LEU A 229 17.03 -1.02 -7.72
CA LEU A 229 17.60 -0.01 -6.83
C LEU A 229 18.31 1.08 -7.63
N ALA A 230 18.05 2.33 -7.27
CA ALA A 230 18.82 3.49 -7.71
C ALA A 230 19.12 4.37 -6.50
N ASP A 231 20.39 4.73 -6.32
CA ASP A 231 20.90 5.33 -5.07
C ASP A 231 20.46 4.52 -3.84
N ASN A 232 19.74 5.14 -2.90
CA ASN A 232 19.21 4.48 -1.70
C ASN A 232 17.71 4.12 -1.84
N ARG A 233 17.16 4.16 -3.05
CA ARG A 233 15.73 4.01 -3.32
C ARG A 233 15.40 2.71 -4.04
N THR A 234 14.30 2.07 -3.66
CA THR A 234 13.67 0.98 -4.42
C THR A 234 12.65 1.56 -5.40
N LEU A 235 12.86 1.33 -6.71
CA LEU A 235 11.98 1.83 -7.78
C LEU A 235 10.81 0.89 -8.09
N ALA A 236 10.91 -0.36 -7.64
CA ALA A 236 9.89 -1.39 -7.80
C ALA A 236 9.63 -2.10 -6.46
N PRO A 237 9.00 -1.43 -5.48
CA PRO A 237 8.69 -2.04 -4.20
C PRO A 237 7.55 -3.06 -4.37
N ILE A 238 7.84 -4.23 -4.94
CA ILE A 238 6.90 -5.32 -5.22
C ILE A 238 7.27 -6.56 -4.41
N GLU A 239 6.27 -7.31 -4.00
CA GLU A 239 6.43 -8.59 -3.32
C GLU A 239 5.90 -9.73 -4.18
N PHE A 240 6.55 -10.89 -4.05
CA PHE A 240 6.17 -12.12 -4.74
C PHE A 240 5.85 -13.21 -3.73
N ASN A 241 4.64 -13.76 -3.83
CA ASN A 241 4.19 -14.85 -2.98
C ASN A 241 4.65 -16.20 -3.56
N LEU A 242 5.89 -16.59 -3.26
CA LEU A 242 6.43 -17.89 -3.65
C LEU A 242 6.09 -18.97 -2.64
N SER A 243 5.75 -20.16 -3.15
CA SER A 243 5.67 -21.38 -2.34
C SER A 243 7.08 -21.89 -1.99
N PRO A 244 7.26 -22.56 -0.84
CA PRO A 244 8.56 -23.13 -0.46
C PRO A 244 9.13 -24.08 -1.52
N THR A 245 8.25 -24.84 -2.16
CA THR A 245 8.57 -25.69 -3.31
C THR A 245 7.60 -25.36 -4.45
N THR A 246 8.13 -24.97 -5.60
CA THR A 246 7.36 -24.69 -6.81
C THR A 246 8.20 -25.03 -8.04
N ASP A 247 7.54 -25.45 -9.11
CA ASP A 247 8.23 -25.55 -10.40
C ASP A 247 8.45 -24.16 -11.02
N TRP A 248 9.19 -24.11 -12.13
CA TRP A 248 9.50 -22.87 -12.84
C TRP A 248 8.26 -21.98 -12.97
N THR A 249 8.33 -20.81 -12.35
CA THR A 249 7.29 -19.80 -12.29
C THR A 249 7.86 -18.49 -12.81
N LYS A 250 7.18 -17.87 -13.78
CA LYS A 250 7.58 -16.57 -14.30
C LYS A 250 7.17 -15.46 -13.34
N LEU A 251 8.13 -14.64 -12.91
CA LEU A 251 7.91 -13.41 -12.19
C LEU A 251 7.96 -12.23 -13.15
N VAL A 252 7.07 -11.26 -12.94
CA VAL A 252 6.96 -10.06 -13.78
C VAL A 252 6.76 -8.84 -12.89
N LEU A 253 7.55 -7.80 -13.13
CA LEU A 253 7.37 -6.49 -12.53
C LEU A 253 7.58 -5.39 -13.56
N ILE A 254 7.05 -4.21 -13.25
CA ILE A 254 7.34 -2.98 -13.97
C ILE A 254 7.94 -1.96 -13.02
N PHE A 255 8.74 -1.04 -13.55
CA PHE A 255 9.25 0.08 -12.78
C PHE A 255 9.43 1.32 -13.66
N ASN A 256 9.27 2.49 -13.07
CA ASN A 256 9.69 3.74 -13.68
C ASN A 256 11.16 4.05 -13.32
N SER A 257 11.97 4.50 -14.27
CA SER A 257 13.36 4.89 -14.00
C SER A 257 13.51 6.20 -13.22
N HIS A 258 12.43 6.95 -13.00
CA HIS A 258 12.45 8.28 -12.38
C HIS A 258 13.53 9.17 -13.05
N LYS A 259 14.36 9.87 -12.27
CA LYS A 259 15.44 10.71 -12.79
C LYS A 259 16.72 9.94 -13.16
N PHE A 260 16.74 8.63 -12.97
CA PHE A 260 17.96 7.82 -13.04
C PHE A 260 18.23 7.32 -14.46
N ASP A 261 19.51 7.23 -14.80
CA ASP A 261 20.05 6.70 -16.06
C ASP A 261 20.75 5.34 -15.88
N VAL A 262 20.89 4.88 -14.63
CA VAL A 262 21.40 3.56 -14.26
C VAL A 262 20.59 3.01 -13.09
N VAL A 263 20.26 1.72 -13.15
CA VAL A 263 19.66 0.98 -12.05
C VAL A 263 20.46 -0.28 -11.74
N ARG A 264 20.41 -0.73 -10.48
CA ARG A 264 20.91 -2.05 -10.07
C ARG A 264 19.73 -2.99 -9.92
N VAL A 265 19.71 -4.05 -10.71
CA VAL A 265 18.67 -5.08 -10.63
C VAL A 265 19.20 -6.27 -9.83
N TYR A 266 18.53 -6.60 -8.74
CA TYR A 266 18.87 -7.73 -7.87
C TYR A 266 17.78 -8.78 -7.91
N ALA A 267 18.16 -10.05 -7.79
CA ALA A 267 17.27 -11.13 -7.43
C ALA A 267 17.99 -12.09 -6.48
N GLY A 268 17.24 -12.65 -5.54
CA GLY A 268 17.76 -13.61 -4.58
C GLY A 268 17.14 -13.47 -3.21
N VAL A 269 17.82 -13.96 -2.17
CA VAL A 269 17.34 -13.98 -0.80
C VAL A 269 18.12 -13.04 0.13
N TRP A 270 17.39 -12.41 1.04
CA TRP A 270 17.93 -11.69 2.19
C TRP A 270 17.44 -12.39 3.47
N GLY A 271 18.34 -13.02 4.22
CA GLY A 271 17.96 -13.79 5.42
C GLY A 271 17.42 -15.20 5.11
N GLY A 272 17.83 -15.80 3.99
CA GLY A 272 17.58 -17.21 3.71
C GLY A 272 18.18 -18.12 4.78
N ARG A 273 17.50 -19.22 5.10
CA ARG A 273 17.88 -20.16 6.18
C ARG A 273 18.18 -21.57 5.68
N SER A 274 17.42 -22.05 4.70
CA SER A 274 17.54 -23.38 4.12
C SER A 274 16.80 -23.49 2.79
N GLY A 275 16.93 -24.65 2.13
CA GLY A 275 16.38 -24.91 0.81
C GLY A 275 17.26 -24.34 -0.29
N ARG A 276 16.72 -24.35 -1.51
CA ARG A 276 17.38 -23.84 -2.70
C ARG A 276 16.38 -23.19 -3.65
N PHE A 277 16.88 -22.31 -4.48
CA PHE A 277 16.12 -21.76 -5.61
C PHE A 277 17.01 -21.65 -6.84
N TRP A 278 16.36 -21.55 -7.99
CA TRP A 278 17.02 -21.31 -9.27
C TRP A 278 16.42 -20.08 -9.93
N ILE A 279 17.26 -19.33 -10.66
CA ILE A 279 16.87 -18.20 -11.50
C ILE A 279 17.35 -18.49 -12.91
N ASP A 280 16.48 -18.22 -13.88
CA ASP A 280 16.78 -18.36 -15.30
C ASP A 280 16.00 -17.34 -16.15
N ASP A 281 16.40 -17.18 -17.41
CA ASP A 281 15.72 -16.38 -18.44
C ASP A 281 15.30 -14.97 -17.97
N TRP A 282 16.24 -14.26 -17.35
CA TRP A 282 16.04 -12.89 -16.90
C TRP A 282 16.09 -11.91 -18.07
N THR A 283 15.01 -11.16 -18.27
CA THR A 283 14.90 -10.11 -19.31
C THR A 283 14.48 -8.77 -18.74
N ILE A 284 14.85 -7.71 -19.44
CA ILE A 284 14.36 -6.34 -19.25
C ILE A 284 14.04 -5.76 -20.63
N GLU A 285 12.93 -5.03 -20.73
CA GLU A 285 12.57 -4.28 -21.95
C GLU A 285 11.92 -2.94 -21.59
N GLU A 286 12.13 -1.93 -22.43
CA GLU A 286 11.35 -0.69 -22.34
C GLU A 286 9.89 -1.01 -22.71
N MET A 287 8.96 -0.60 -21.85
CA MET A 287 7.57 -0.98 -21.96
C MET A 287 6.71 0.16 -22.51
N GLY A 288 5.90 -0.17 -23.51
CA GLY A 288 4.90 0.74 -24.08
C GLY A 288 3.81 1.18 -23.09
N PRO A 289 2.82 1.95 -23.56
CA PRO A 289 1.88 2.68 -22.72
C PRO A 289 0.82 1.77 -22.08
N ILE A 290 1.19 1.04 -21.03
CA ILE A 290 0.25 0.36 -20.14
C ILE A 290 -0.09 1.23 -18.93
N ASN A 291 -1.24 0.96 -18.34
CA ASN A 291 -1.79 1.65 -17.18
C ASN A 291 -1.82 3.17 -17.37
N VAL A 292 -2.07 3.63 -18.59
CA VAL A 292 -2.14 5.05 -18.96
C VAL A 292 -3.21 5.75 -18.14
N LEU A 293 -2.82 6.81 -17.46
CA LEU A 293 -3.72 7.65 -16.67
C LEU A 293 -4.25 8.81 -17.52
N ARG A 294 -5.56 9.09 -17.41
CA ARG A 294 -6.26 10.07 -18.23
C ARG A 294 -7.10 11.02 -17.37
N ARG A 295 -6.45 12.05 -16.83
CA ARG A 295 -7.05 13.14 -16.04
C ARG A 295 -6.21 14.43 -16.18
N PRO A 296 -6.66 15.60 -15.68
CA PRO A 296 -5.94 16.87 -15.85
C PRO A 296 -4.46 16.84 -15.44
N GLY A 297 -4.13 16.21 -14.31
CA GLY A 297 -2.74 16.07 -13.84
C GLY A 297 -1.86 15.11 -14.63
N THR A 298 -2.39 14.42 -15.65
CA THR A 298 -1.67 13.40 -16.42
C THR A 298 -1.84 13.61 -17.93
N PRO A 299 -1.34 14.71 -18.50
CA PRO A 299 -1.45 14.97 -19.93
C PRO A 299 -0.68 13.92 -20.75
N VAL A 300 -1.21 13.60 -21.93
CA VAL A 300 -0.50 12.85 -22.98
C VAL A 300 -0.03 13.84 -24.03
N THR A 301 1.25 13.78 -24.40
CA THR A 301 1.82 14.62 -25.46
C THR A 301 2.47 13.76 -26.52
N VAL A 302 2.22 14.06 -27.79
CA VAL A 302 2.85 13.41 -28.95
C VAL A 302 3.55 14.47 -29.77
N LYS A 303 4.85 14.30 -30.01
CA LYS A 303 5.68 15.23 -30.79
C LYS A 303 6.40 14.52 -31.92
N SER A 304 6.88 15.27 -32.91
CA SER A 304 7.90 14.79 -33.83
C SER A 304 9.17 14.39 -33.08
N GLU A 305 10.02 13.56 -33.69
CA GLU A 305 11.27 13.08 -33.06
C GLU A 305 12.18 14.22 -32.56
N ASP A 306 12.25 15.31 -33.32
CA ASP A 306 13.01 16.53 -33.00
C ASP A 306 12.27 17.52 -32.08
N GLY A 307 11.02 17.22 -31.73
CA GLY A 307 10.16 18.07 -30.89
C GLY A 307 9.62 19.33 -31.57
N SER A 308 9.88 19.56 -32.87
CA SER A 308 9.48 20.78 -33.59
C SER A 308 7.96 20.88 -33.84
N ILE A 309 7.25 19.75 -33.86
CA ILE A 309 5.81 19.67 -34.06
C ILE A 309 5.18 18.97 -32.85
N VAL A 310 4.18 19.61 -32.25
CA VAL A 310 3.26 18.96 -31.30
C VAL A 310 2.00 18.56 -32.05
N TYR A 311 1.67 17.28 -32.01
CA TYR A 311 0.48 16.73 -32.64
C TYR A 311 -0.75 16.85 -31.73
N GLU A 312 -1.93 16.88 -32.33
CA GLU A 312 -3.20 17.12 -31.65
C GLU A 312 -4.01 15.81 -31.51
N GLU A 313 -4.42 15.48 -30.29
CA GLU A 313 -5.37 14.39 -30.03
C GLU A 313 -6.71 14.67 -30.74
N GLY A 314 -7.31 13.64 -31.34
CA GLY A 314 -8.54 13.73 -32.13
C GLY A 314 -8.36 14.25 -33.55
N ARG A 315 -7.20 14.85 -33.87
CA ARG A 315 -6.86 15.30 -35.22
C ARG A 315 -5.77 14.48 -35.88
N ASP A 316 -4.66 14.23 -35.17
CA ASP A 316 -3.52 13.48 -35.68
C ASP A 316 -3.48 12.06 -35.13
N TYR A 317 -3.88 11.88 -33.87
CA TYR A 317 -3.91 10.59 -33.19
C TYR A 317 -5.16 10.44 -32.33
N GLN A 318 -5.60 9.20 -32.15
CA GLN A 318 -6.68 8.84 -31.24
C GLN A 318 -6.22 8.97 -29.79
N ARG A 319 -7.16 9.22 -28.89
CA ARG A 319 -6.91 9.21 -27.44
C ARG A 319 -6.10 7.97 -27.03
N LEU A 320 -4.89 8.18 -26.52
CA LEU A 320 -4.05 7.09 -26.03
C LEU A 320 -4.66 6.55 -24.74
N GLU A 321 -5.18 5.33 -24.80
CA GLU A 321 -5.79 4.64 -23.68
C GLU A 321 -5.30 3.21 -23.59
N ASP A 322 -5.29 2.69 -22.36
CA ASP A 322 -5.10 1.28 -22.11
C ASP A 322 -6.45 0.60 -21.84
N PRO A 323 -7.02 -0.10 -22.83
CA PRO A 323 -8.31 -0.77 -22.67
C PRO A 323 -8.25 -1.88 -21.61
N ASN A 324 -7.06 -2.42 -21.33
CA ASN A 324 -6.82 -3.48 -20.37
C ASN A 324 -6.15 -2.97 -19.08
N TYR A 325 -6.27 -1.66 -18.78
CA TYR A 325 -5.71 -1.02 -17.58
C TYR A 325 -5.89 -1.91 -16.36
N SER A 326 -4.76 -2.28 -15.75
CA SER A 326 -4.71 -3.07 -14.53
C SER A 326 -3.29 -2.98 -13.95
N PRO A 327 -3.10 -2.29 -12.81
CA PRO A 327 -1.81 -2.29 -12.12
C PRO A 327 -1.42 -3.69 -11.62
N PHE A 328 -2.35 -4.64 -11.62
CA PHE A 328 -2.14 -6.03 -11.19
C PHE A 328 -1.82 -6.99 -12.33
N ARG A 329 -2.10 -6.62 -13.60
CA ARG A 329 -1.88 -7.47 -14.77
C ARG A 329 -1.03 -6.73 -15.80
N VAL A 330 0.28 -6.86 -15.63
CA VAL A 330 1.29 -6.15 -16.43
C VAL A 330 1.97 -7.04 -17.49
N ASP A 331 1.90 -8.37 -17.40
CA ASP A 331 2.45 -9.26 -18.44
C ASP A 331 1.49 -9.36 -19.64
N ARG A 332 1.49 -8.31 -20.47
CA ARG A 332 0.66 -8.22 -21.67
C ARG A 332 1.24 -7.21 -22.67
N PRO A 333 0.84 -7.28 -23.95
CA PRO A 333 1.21 -6.26 -24.93
C PRO A 333 0.69 -4.88 -24.54
N ALA A 334 1.50 -3.85 -24.78
CA ALA A 334 1.06 -2.47 -24.68
C ALA A 334 0.19 -2.09 -25.90
N PRO A 335 -0.86 -1.27 -25.71
CA PRO A 335 -1.64 -0.73 -26.82
C PRO A 335 -0.76 0.19 -27.70
N PRO A 336 -1.00 0.21 -29.02
CA PRO A 336 -0.36 1.18 -29.92
C PRO A 336 -1.00 2.57 -29.78
N LEU A 337 -0.28 3.60 -30.21
CA LEU A 337 -0.87 4.90 -30.50
C LEU A 337 -1.50 4.86 -31.90
N ARG A 338 -2.82 5.01 -32.00
CA ARG A 338 -3.52 4.96 -33.28
C ARG A 338 -3.61 6.33 -33.93
N LEU A 339 -3.39 6.40 -35.24
CA LEU A 339 -3.46 7.64 -36.01
C LEU A 339 -4.88 7.90 -36.53
N MET A 340 -5.25 9.17 -36.66
CA MET A 340 -6.52 9.58 -37.28
C MET A 340 -6.42 9.57 -38.82
N PRO A 341 -7.52 9.35 -39.54
CA PRO A 341 -7.56 9.59 -40.99
C PRO A 341 -7.17 11.04 -41.31
N GLY A 342 -6.26 11.24 -42.26
CA GLY A 342 -5.76 12.57 -42.62
C GLY A 342 -4.77 13.18 -41.62
N SER A 343 -4.23 12.38 -40.70
CA SER A 343 -3.20 12.80 -39.75
C SER A 343 -2.01 13.48 -40.44
N ARG A 344 -1.41 14.45 -39.76
CA ARG A 344 -0.12 15.02 -40.16
C ARG A 344 1.05 14.05 -39.94
N ILE A 345 0.86 13.04 -39.09
CA ILE A 345 1.83 11.98 -38.81
C ILE A 345 1.87 11.00 -39.99
N ARG A 346 3.07 10.72 -40.50
CA ARG A 346 3.27 9.88 -41.68
C ARG A 346 3.78 8.49 -41.33
N ASP A 347 3.56 7.53 -42.22
CA ASP A 347 4.14 6.19 -42.12
C ASP A 347 5.67 6.26 -42.08
N GLY A 348 6.30 5.39 -41.28
CA GLY A 348 7.74 5.39 -41.02
C GLY A 348 8.25 6.55 -40.15
N GLN A 349 7.39 7.49 -39.75
CA GLN A 349 7.79 8.61 -38.92
C GLN A 349 8.10 8.16 -37.48
N ARG A 350 9.09 8.80 -36.87
CA ARG A 350 9.39 8.67 -35.43
C ARG A 350 8.77 9.79 -34.62
N LEU A 351 8.32 9.43 -33.42
CA LEU A 351 7.59 10.30 -32.51
C LEU A 351 8.19 10.24 -31.10
N ARG A 352 8.02 11.33 -30.35
CA ARG A 352 8.27 11.39 -28.91
C ARG A 352 6.93 11.43 -28.20
N VAL A 353 6.63 10.40 -27.42
CA VAL A 353 5.35 10.25 -26.71
C VAL A 353 5.58 10.31 -25.20
N SER A 354 4.84 11.19 -24.54
CA SER A 354 4.83 11.33 -23.08
C SER A 354 3.47 10.95 -22.52
N TRP A 355 3.45 10.21 -21.41
CA TRP A 355 2.24 9.84 -20.68
C TRP A 355 2.55 9.61 -19.19
N TYR A 356 1.54 9.22 -18.42
CA TYR A 356 1.68 8.84 -17.03
C TYR A 356 1.10 7.45 -16.80
N HIS A 357 1.73 6.66 -15.93
CA HIS A 357 1.22 5.35 -15.55
C HIS A 357 1.13 5.18 -14.04
N SER A 358 0.15 4.40 -13.59
CA SER A 358 0.12 3.93 -12.20
C SER A 358 1.12 2.81 -11.99
N GLN A 359 1.58 2.63 -10.75
CA GLN A 359 2.38 1.49 -10.33
C GLN A 359 1.81 0.88 -9.06
N LYS A 360 1.88 -0.45 -8.96
CA LYS A 360 1.50 -1.20 -7.77
C LYS A 360 2.66 -1.24 -6.77
N ILE A 361 2.35 -1.19 -5.49
CA ILE A 361 3.29 -1.33 -4.38
C ILE A 361 2.90 -2.57 -3.55
N HIS A 362 3.91 -3.32 -3.12
CA HIS A 362 3.81 -4.66 -2.56
C HIS A 362 2.95 -5.57 -3.45
N ASP A 363 1.95 -6.24 -2.87
CA ASP A 363 1.08 -7.18 -3.58
C ASP A 363 -0.20 -6.53 -4.13
N SER A 364 -0.64 -5.40 -3.56
CA SER A 364 -2.01 -4.89 -3.71
C SER A 364 -2.17 -3.36 -3.75
N GLN A 365 -1.22 -2.59 -3.23
CA GLN A 365 -1.42 -1.16 -2.97
C GLN A 365 -1.32 -0.32 -4.25
N VAL A 366 -2.25 0.62 -4.44
CA VAL A 366 -2.19 1.64 -5.51
C VAL A 366 -2.58 2.99 -4.90
N THR A 367 -1.62 3.89 -4.82
CA THR A 367 -1.80 5.21 -4.20
C THR A 367 -2.59 6.14 -5.12
N VAL A 368 -3.33 7.08 -4.54
CA VAL A 368 -4.20 8.05 -5.22
C VAL A 368 -3.61 9.46 -5.14
N CYS A 369 -3.76 10.25 -6.20
CA CYS A 369 -3.27 11.62 -6.22
C CYS A 369 -4.16 12.54 -5.35
N MET A 370 -3.59 13.10 -4.29
CA MET A 370 -4.31 14.00 -3.35
C MET A 370 -4.67 15.37 -3.96
N ALA A 371 -4.09 15.75 -5.10
CA ALA A 371 -4.29 17.06 -5.70
C ALA A 371 -5.44 17.10 -6.73
N GLU A 372 -6.05 15.96 -7.06
CA GLU A 372 -7.11 15.91 -8.06
C GLU A 372 -8.47 16.34 -7.47
N PRO A 373 -9.23 17.25 -8.11
CA PRO A 373 -10.52 17.72 -7.59
C PRO A 373 -11.57 16.62 -7.42
N GLU A 374 -11.69 15.70 -8.40
CA GLU A 374 -12.68 14.61 -8.40
C GLU A 374 -12.53 13.69 -7.17
N LEU A 375 -11.34 13.60 -6.59
CA LEU A 375 -11.10 12.89 -5.32
C LEU A 375 -12.05 13.40 -4.21
N TYR A 376 -12.16 14.73 -4.08
CA TYR A 376 -12.96 15.37 -3.05
C TYR A 376 -14.46 15.29 -3.35
N GLU A 377 -14.85 15.24 -4.63
CA GLU A 377 -16.24 15.00 -5.05
C GLU A 377 -16.69 13.59 -4.64
N ILE A 378 -15.83 12.58 -4.81
CA ILE A 378 -16.09 11.21 -4.36
C ILE A 378 -16.19 11.15 -2.84
N PHE A 379 -15.27 11.78 -2.11
CA PHE A 379 -15.36 11.85 -0.65
C PHE A 379 -16.67 12.50 -0.19
N ASP A 380 -17.10 13.61 -0.81
CA ASP A 380 -18.36 14.29 -0.46
C ASP A 380 -19.58 13.40 -0.71
N HIS A 381 -19.62 12.74 -1.87
CA HIS A 381 -20.69 11.81 -2.22
C HIS A 381 -20.78 10.64 -1.24
N GLU A 382 -19.65 9.99 -0.96
CA GLU A 382 -19.60 8.82 -0.08
C GLU A 382 -19.82 9.18 1.39
N ALA A 383 -19.41 10.37 1.85
CA ALA A 383 -19.73 10.86 3.19
C ALA A 383 -21.25 11.05 3.38
N ALA A 384 -21.96 11.55 2.36
CA ALA A 384 -23.42 11.69 2.40
C ALA A 384 -24.11 10.30 2.52
N LEU A 385 -23.61 9.30 1.79
CA LEU A 385 -24.13 7.94 1.86
C LEU A 385 -23.79 7.28 3.20
N LEU A 386 -22.60 7.51 3.73
CA LEU A 386 -22.19 7.00 5.03
C LEU A 386 -23.10 7.55 6.14
N ALA A 387 -23.40 8.85 6.10
CA ALA A 387 -24.36 9.47 7.01
C ALA A 387 -25.76 8.86 6.87
N LYS A 388 -26.21 8.59 5.64
CA LYS A 388 -27.53 8.00 5.38
C LYS A 388 -27.67 6.55 5.88
N TYR A 389 -26.70 5.70 5.59
CA TYR A 389 -26.81 4.25 5.81
C TYR A 389 -26.23 3.78 7.13
N VAL A 390 -25.24 4.50 7.68
CA VAL A 390 -24.53 4.09 8.89
C VAL A 390 -24.71 5.13 10.00
N ASN A 391 -24.59 6.42 9.69
CA ASN A 391 -24.58 7.53 10.65
C ASN A 391 -23.65 7.29 11.86
N PRO A 392 -22.36 6.95 11.63
CA PRO A 392 -21.44 6.59 12.71
C PRO A 392 -21.12 7.79 13.61
N LYS A 393 -20.94 7.53 14.91
CA LYS A 393 -20.42 8.53 15.86
C LYS A 393 -18.92 8.78 15.71
N LYS A 394 -18.20 7.77 15.23
CA LYS A 394 -16.74 7.77 15.10
C LYS A 394 -16.34 7.15 13.78
N VAL A 395 -15.31 7.69 13.16
CA VAL A 395 -14.67 7.13 11.96
C VAL A 395 -13.17 7.14 12.14
N ILE A 396 -12.46 6.26 11.43
CA ILE A 396 -11.00 6.31 11.33
C ILE A 396 -10.61 6.50 9.86
N LEU A 397 -9.81 7.53 9.59
CA LEU A 397 -9.27 7.80 8.27
C LEU A 397 -8.10 6.83 7.99
N SER A 398 -8.21 6.09 6.89
CA SER A 398 -7.19 5.15 6.39
C SER A 398 -6.07 5.88 5.63
N MET A 399 -5.51 6.92 6.26
CA MET A 399 -4.47 7.79 5.71
C MET A 399 -3.06 7.32 6.11
N ASP A 400 -2.89 6.01 6.15
CA ASP A 400 -1.64 5.30 6.41
C ASP A 400 -0.89 4.98 5.11
N GLU A 401 0.43 4.86 5.24
CA GLU A 401 1.34 4.31 4.23
C GLU A 401 1.13 4.86 2.81
N VAL A 402 1.16 6.18 2.66
CA VAL A 402 1.06 6.87 1.36
C VAL A 402 2.39 6.76 0.62
N ARG A 403 2.62 5.59 0.01
CA ARG A 403 3.91 5.17 -0.56
C ARG A 403 4.24 5.74 -1.95
N MET A 404 3.36 6.54 -2.56
CA MET A 404 3.61 7.21 -3.84
C MET A 404 2.85 8.53 -3.92
N GLY A 405 3.49 9.58 -4.43
CA GLY A 405 2.91 10.93 -4.45
C GLY A 405 3.87 11.94 -5.06
N GLY A 406 3.36 13.11 -5.45
CA GLY A 406 4.20 14.23 -5.91
C GLY A 406 4.73 14.10 -7.34
N THR A 407 4.25 13.14 -8.14
CA THR A 407 4.88 12.79 -9.42
C THR A 407 4.14 13.31 -10.64
N CYS A 408 2.81 13.39 -10.60
CA CYS A 408 1.99 13.92 -11.70
C CYS A 408 1.86 15.46 -11.66
N GLU A 409 1.44 16.08 -12.77
CA GLU A 409 1.39 17.55 -12.90
C GLU A 409 0.45 18.22 -11.90
N ALA A 410 -0.53 17.50 -11.34
CA ALA A 410 -1.42 18.05 -10.32
C ALA A 410 -0.73 18.28 -8.96
N CYS A 411 0.29 17.48 -8.63
CA CYS A 411 0.95 17.52 -7.32
C CYS A 411 2.46 17.77 -7.37
N ARG A 412 3.09 17.69 -8.55
CA ARG A 412 4.53 17.88 -8.69
C ARG A 412 4.96 19.27 -8.18
N GLY A 413 6.01 19.27 -7.36
CA GLY A 413 6.60 20.49 -6.80
C GLY A 413 5.82 21.10 -5.65
N ARG A 414 4.70 20.49 -5.24
CA ARG A 414 4.01 20.86 -4.00
C ARG A 414 4.75 20.28 -2.79
N ASP A 415 4.60 20.93 -1.65
CA ASP A 415 5.00 20.36 -0.36
C ASP A 415 4.08 19.17 -0.04
N MET A 416 4.67 17.97 0.09
CA MET A 416 3.91 16.74 0.29
C MET A 416 3.32 16.64 1.70
N GLY A 417 3.98 17.22 2.71
CA GLY A 417 3.45 17.29 4.07
C GLY A 417 2.23 18.21 4.17
N GLU A 418 2.29 19.37 3.53
CA GLU A 418 1.14 20.28 3.41
C GLU A 418 0.00 19.66 2.60
N LEU A 419 0.30 19.07 1.43
CA LEU A 419 -0.71 18.42 0.58
C LEU A 419 -1.44 17.27 1.31
N LEU A 420 -0.71 16.47 2.08
CA LEU A 420 -1.30 15.42 2.91
C LEU A 420 -2.24 16.02 3.96
N GLY A 421 -1.80 17.06 4.68
CA GLY A 421 -2.61 17.72 5.69
C GLY A 421 -3.84 18.43 5.14
N GLU A 422 -3.74 19.07 3.97
CA GLU A 422 -4.87 19.64 3.24
C GLU A 422 -5.91 18.57 2.90
N CYS A 423 -5.47 17.42 2.37
CA CYS A 423 -6.36 16.31 2.03
C CYS A 423 -7.10 15.79 3.26
N ILE A 424 -6.38 15.53 4.37
CA ILE A 424 -6.96 15.10 5.65
C ILE A 424 -7.96 16.15 6.18
N THR A 425 -7.58 17.42 6.17
CA THR A 425 -8.44 18.52 6.64
C THR A 425 -9.73 18.59 5.82
N ARG A 426 -9.66 18.44 4.50
CA ARG A 426 -10.84 18.40 3.63
C ARG A 426 -11.71 17.17 3.88
N GLN A 427 -11.14 15.99 4.09
CA GLN A 427 -11.90 14.79 4.47
C GLN A 427 -12.70 15.04 5.76
N VAL A 428 -12.08 15.62 6.79
CA VAL A 428 -12.74 15.97 8.06
C VAL A 428 -13.89 16.97 7.83
N GLN A 429 -13.66 18.02 7.05
CA GLN A 429 -14.69 19.02 6.73
C GLN A 429 -15.88 18.39 5.98
N ILE A 430 -15.60 17.53 5.00
CA ILE A 430 -16.61 16.80 4.23
C ILE A 430 -17.44 15.88 5.13
N LEU A 431 -16.81 15.13 6.03
CA LEU A 431 -17.52 14.27 6.98
C LEU A 431 -18.44 15.10 7.89
N ARG A 432 -17.94 16.21 8.43
CA ARG A 432 -18.68 17.09 9.34
C ARG A 432 -19.81 17.87 8.67
N LYS A 433 -19.75 18.06 7.35
CA LYS A 433 -20.88 18.62 6.58
C LYS A 433 -22.14 17.76 6.73
N TYR A 434 -22.01 16.44 6.80
CA TYR A 434 -23.14 15.51 6.90
C TYR A 434 -23.34 14.91 8.30
N MET A 435 -22.27 14.85 9.11
CA MET A 435 -22.28 14.34 10.48
C MET A 435 -21.52 15.32 11.40
N PRO A 436 -22.13 16.45 11.82
CA PRO A 436 -21.43 17.54 12.52
C PRO A 436 -20.66 17.11 13.78
N ASP A 437 -21.19 16.13 14.51
CA ASP A 437 -20.63 15.66 15.78
C ASP A 437 -19.71 14.44 15.64
N VAL A 438 -19.37 14.04 14.40
CA VAL A 438 -18.52 12.86 14.17
C VAL A 438 -17.11 13.08 14.73
N GLN A 439 -16.65 12.14 15.56
CA GLN A 439 -15.28 12.10 16.02
C GLN A 439 -14.40 11.39 14.99
N VAL A 440 -13.33 12.06 14.57
CA VAL A 440 -12.45 11.56 13.51
C VAL A 440 -11.11 11.11 14.10
N TYR A 441 -10.78 9.85 13.84
CA TYR A 441 -9.51 9.22 14.18
C TYR A 441 -8.68 9.08 12.91
N ILE A 442 -7.37 8.91 13.04
CA ILE A 442 -6.47 8.72 11.89
C ILE A 442 -5.27 7.87 12.30
N TRP A 443 -4.78 7.00 11.42
CA TRP A 443 -3.51 6.31 11.66
C TRP A 443 -2.34 7.29 11.72
N SER A 444 -1.42 7.07 12.66
CA SER A 444 -0.41 8.06 13.03
C SER A 444 0.74 8.22 12.04
N ASP A 445 1.07 7.19 11.27
CA ASP A 445 2.39 7.00 10.67
C ASP A 445 2.78 8.10 9.69
N MET A 446 1.84 8.56 8.87
CA MET A 446 2.08 9.65 7.91
C MET A 446 2.12 11.05 8.56
N LEU A 447 1.82 11.14 9.86
CA LEU A 447 1.90 12.35 10.68
C LEU A 447 3.03 12.31 11.73
N ASP A 448 3.70 11.16 11.88
CA ASP A 448 4.70 10.92 12.92
C ASP A 448 6.13 10.96 12.36
N PRO A 449 6.96 11.95 12.77
CA PRO A 449 8.35 12.02 12.34
C PRO A 449 9.23 10.87 12.89
N ASN A 450 8.72 10.10 13.86
CA ASN A 450 9.37 8.89 14.37
C ASN A 450 8.83 7.61 13.68
N HIS A 451 8.05 7.77 12.61
CA HIS A 451 7.49 6.68 11.82
C HIS A 451 7.65 6.92 10.31
N ASN A 452 6.58 7.23 9.56
CA ASN A 452 6.61 7.34 8.09
C ASN A 452 6.62 8.80 7.59
N ALA A 453 6.49 9.80 8.47
CA ALA A 453 6.45 11.21 8.07
C ALA A 453 7.86 11.81 7.88
N HIS A 454 8.55 11.36 6.83
CA HIS A 454 9.90 11.80 6.46
C HIS A 454 10.12 11.74 4.93
N GLY A 455 11.25 12.27 4.46
CA GLY A 455 11.68 12.20 3.07
C GLY A 455 12.22 10.81 2.67
N ASP A 456 12.50 10.60 1.39
CA ASP A 456 12.96 9.30 0.85
C ASP A 456 11.99 8.12 1.13
N TYR A 457 10.71 8.42 1.31
CA TYR A 457 9.67 7.42 1.57
C TYR A 457 9.14 6.79 0.27
N TYR A 458 9.51 5.53 0.02
CA TYR A 458 9.04 4.75 -1.14
C TYR A 458 9.15 5.52 -2.47
N LEU A 459 8.04 5.70 -3.19
CA LEU A 459 7.94 6.33 -4.52
C LEU A 459 7.42 7.78 -4.44
N VAL A 460 7.44 8.39 -3.25
CA VAL A 460 7.07 9.80 -3.07
C VAL A 460 8.17 10.73 -3.57
N GLU A 461 7.82 11.66 -4.45
CA GLU A 461 8.68 12.77 -4.83
C GLU A 461 8.35 13.97 -3.92
N GLY A 462 9.07 14.06 -2.80
CA GLY A 462 8.83 15.07 -1.76
C GLY A 462 9.14 14.54 -0.36
N ASP A 463 8.62 15.23 0.65
CA ASP A 463 8.85 14.94 2.06
C ASP A 463 7.55 15.14 2.86
N PHE A 464 7.25 14.22 3.78
CA PHE A 464 6.09 14.32 4.69
C PHE A 464 6.43 14.94 6.05
N THR A 465 7.68 15.34 6.28
CA THR A 465 8.13 15.98 7.51
C THR A 465 7.24 17.18 7.83
N GLY A 466 6.68 17.19 9.04
CA GLY A 466 5.83 18.30 9.50
C GLY A 466 4.39 18.25 9.02
N SER A 467 3.95 17.19 8.31
CA SER A 467 2.56 17.01 7.87
C SER A 467 1.51 17.21 8.98
N TRP A 468 1.82 16.79 10.22
CA TRP A 468 0.97 16.99 11.41
C TRP A 468 0.65 18.46 11.75
N LYS A 469 1.41 19.43 11.21
CA LYS A 469 1.14 20.86 11.40
C LYS A 469 -0.07 21.35 10.62
N HIS A 470 -0.49 20.57 9.62
CA HIS A 470 -1.50 20.96 8.62
C HIS A 470 -2.83 20.22 8.81
N VAL A 471 -3.05 19.56 9.96
CA VAL A 471 -4.27 18.81 10.26
C VAL A 471 -5.05 19.41 11.44
N PRO A 472 -6.37 19.16 11.55
CA PRO A 472 -7.17 19.64 12.69
C PRO A 472 -6.66 19.10 14.03
N LYS A 473 -6.58 19.96 15.03
CA LYS A 473 -6.04 19.62 16.36
C LYS A 473 -6.93 18.71 17.21
N ASP A 474 -8.19 18.56 16.82
CA ASP A 474 -9.15 17.68 17.46
C ASP A 474 -9.20 16.26 16.86
N LEU A 475 -8.33 15.95 15.89
CA LEU A 475 -8.12 14.58 15.42
C LEU A 475 -7.56 13.69 16.53
N VAL A 476 -8.11 12.48 16.65
CA VAL A 476 -7.53 11.45 17.53
C VAL A 476 -6.50 10.63 16.76
N ILE A 477 -5.24 10.67 17.20
CA ILE A 477 -4.14 9.99 16.53
C ILE A 477 -4.05 8.54 17.01
N ALA A 478 -4.30 7.60 16.10
CA ALA A 478 -4.13 6.16 16.33
C ALA A 478 -2.65 5.77 16.15
N VAL A 479 -1.88 5.87 17.23
CA VAL A 479 -0.46 5.50 17.26
C VAL A 479 -0.34 3.98 17.20
N TRP A 480 0.29 3.48 16.13
CA TRP A 480 0.32 2.05 15.85
C TRP A 480 1.73 1.43 15.79
N GLY A 481 1.82 0.16 16.17
CA GLY A 481 3.04 -0.64 16.06
C GLY A 481 2.95 -1.93 16.88
N GLY A 482 3.74 -2.94 16.49
CA GLY A 482 3.94 -4.13 17.33
C GLY A 482 4.67 -3.75 18.62
N ALA A 483 5.95 -3.39 18.51
CA ALA A 483 6.73 -2.92 19.65
C ALA A 483 6.27 -1.52 20.13
N PRO A 484 6.35 -1.22 21.45
CA PRO A 484 6.05 0.09 22.01
C PRO A 484 6.83 1.25 21.37
N ARG A 485 6.13 2.36 21.08
CA ARG A 485 6.72 3.58 20.49
C ARG A 485 6.64 4.78 21.42
N PRO A 486 7.49 4.87 22.47
CA PRO A 486 7.44 5.97 23.44
C PRO A 486 7.67 7.34 22.81
N LYS A 487 8.56 7.44 21.81
CA LYS A 487 8.84 8.71 21.11
C LYS A 487 7.60 9.24 20.38
N SER A 488 6.88 8.37 19.67
CA SER A 488 5.64 8.71 18.96
C SER A 488 4.54 9.18 19.91
N VAL A 489 4.33 8.43 21.00
CA VAL A 489 3.33 8.76 22.02
C VAL A 489 3.63 10.12 22.65
N GLN A 490 4.87 10.32 23.11
CA GLN A 490 5.30 11.58 23.72
C GLN A 490 5.15 12.74 22.74
N PHE A 491 5.58 12.55 21.49
CA PHE A 491 5.49 13.56 20.45
C PHE A 491 4.05 14.06 20.27
N PHE A 492 3.07 13.17 20.06
CA PHE A 492 1.68 13.60 19.86
C PHE A 492 1.05 14.21 21.11
N ALA A 493 1.42 13.74 22.30
CA ALA A 493 0.97 14.32 23.56
C ALA A 493 1.49 15.76 23.74
N GLU A 494 2.77 16.00 23.43
CA GLU A 494 3.38 17.35 23.44
C GLU A 494 2.73 18.27 22.40
N GLN A 495 2.30 17.73 21.26
CA GLN A 495 1.56 18.48 20.24
C GLN A 495 0.08 18.71 20.59
N GLY A 496 -0.39 18.18 21.73
CA GLY A 496 -1.74 18.37 22.26
C GLY A 496 -2.82 17.51 21.59
N PHE A 497 -2.45 16.48 20.81
CA PHE A 497 -3.43 15.60 20.19
C PHE A 497 -3.98 14.57 21.17
N PRO A 498 -5.29 14.24 21.12
CA PRO A 498 -5.79 13.01 21.72
C PRO A 498 -5.21 11.77 21.04
N ILE A 499 -4.99 10.69 21.79
CA ILE A 499 -4.28 9.50 21.32
C ILE A 499 -5.12 8.23 21.53
N LEU A 500 -5.18 7.38 20.51
CA LEU A 500 -5.60 5.99 20.59
C LEU A 500 -4.37 5.10 20.35
N ILE A 501 -4.18 4.04 21.14
CA ILE A 501 -3.06 3.12 20.98
C ILE A 501 -3.48 1.87 20.22
N ALA A 502 -2.86 1.58 19.08
CA ALA A 502 -3.13 0.40 18.24
C ALA A 502 -1.96 -0.58 18.29
N CYS A 503 -2.01 -1.55 19.20
CA CYS A 503 -0.78 -2.18 19.74
C CYS A 503 -0.74 -3.70 19.78
N TYR A 504 -1.55 -4.40 19.00
CA TYR A 504 -1.39 -5.84 18.77
C TYR A 504 -1.02 -6.07 17.31
N TYR A 505 -0.01 -6.88 17.00
CA TYR A 505 0.44 -7.10 15.63
C TYR A 505 0.71 -8.60 15.40
N ASP A 506 -0.35 -9.41 15.52
CA ASP A 506 -0.34 -10.86 15.32
C ASP A 506 0.71 -11.64 16.14
N ALA A 507 1.17 -11.02 17.24
CA ALA A 507 2.16 -11.56 18.15
C ALA A 507 1.62 -12.84 18.82
N PRO A 508 2.50 -13.79 19.18
CA PRO A 508 2.09 -15.01 19.87
C PRO A 508 1.62 -14.76 21.31
N ASN A 509 1.87 -13.59 21.88
CA ASN A 509 1.49 -13.20 23.23
C ASN A 509 1.21 -11.68 23.32
N LEU A 510 0.93 -11.18 24.53
CA LEU A 510 0.58 -9.78 24.80
C LEU A 510 1.66 -9.01 25.56
N ASP A 511 2.93 -9.42 25.48
CA ASP A 511 4.00 -8.75 26.22
C ASP A 511 4.25 -7.32 25.74
N ASP A 512 4.21 -7.09 24.42
CA ASP A 512 4.27 -5.75 23.86
C ASP A 512 3.11 -4.87 24.32
N VAL A 513 1.89 -5.43 24.44
CA VAL A 513 0.71 -4.70 24.93
C VAL A 513 0.93 -4.21 26.38
N LYS A 514 1.54 -5.03 27.23
CA LYS A 514 1.94 -4.59 28.59
C LYS A 514 2.99 -3.48 28.52
N GLY A 515 3.91 -3.54 27.56
CA GLY A 515 4.86 -2.48 27.28
C GLY A 515 4.18 -1.17 26.89
N TRP A 516 3.20 -1.22 26.00
CA TRP A 516 2.40 -0.06 25.60
C TRP A 516 1.62 0.53 26.79
N ALA A 517 1.03 -0.30 27.65
CA ALA A 517 0.32 0.16 28.85
C ALA A 517 1.22 0.95 29.80
N LYS A 518 2.51 0.58 29.91
CA LYS A 518 3.51 1.33 30.69
C LYS A 518 3.91 2.64 30.00
N VAL A 519 4.09 2.62 28.69
CA VAL A 519 4.49 3.82 27.91
C VAL A 519 3.48 4.96 28.06
N VAL A 520 2.19 4.64 28.14
CA VAL A 520 1.14 5.67 28.25
C VAL A 520 0.77 6.05 29.68
N GLU A 521 1.41 5.46 30.70
CA GLU A 521 1.11 5.77 32.08
C GLU A 521 1.48 7.23 32.40
N GLY A 522 0.50 8.01 32.86
CA GLY A 522 0.68 9.44 33.13
C GLY A 522 0.75 10.34 31.88
N VAL A 523 0.63 9.78 30.68
CA VAL A 523 0.60 10.57 29.44
C VAL A 523 -0.80 11.18 29.25
N PRO A 524 -0.92 12.52 29.16
CA PRO A 524 -2.22 13.17 28.96
C PRO A 524 -2.79 12.87 27.56
N GLY A 525 -4.12 12.95 27.43
CA GLY A 525 -4.78 12.83 26.13
C GLY A 525 -4.95 11.41 25.59
N VAL A 526 -4.45 10.38 26.28
CA VAL A 526 -4.65 8.98 25.90
C VAL A 526 -6.09 8.55 26.18
N ARG A 527 -6.82 8.25 25.12
CA ARG A 527 -8.25 7.89 25.15
C ARG A 527 -8.48 6.38 25.25
N GLY A 528 -7.51 5.57 24.84
CA GLY A 528 -7.59 4.13 25.02
C GLY A 528 -6.78 3.32 24.03
N PHE A 529 -7.27 2.12 23.74
CA PHE A 529 -6.53 1.05 23.08
C PHE A 529 -7.39 0.32 22.06
N MET A 530 -6.76 -0.13 20.98
CA MET A 530 -7.34 -0.94 19.93
C MET A 530 -6.56 -2.25 19.75
N TYR A 531 -7.26 -3.39 19.80
CA TYR A 531 -6.73 -4.70 19.45
C TYR A 531 -6.68 -4.84 17.92
N THR A 532 -5.49 -4.95 17.33
CA THR A 532 -5.25 -4.75 15.87
C THR A 532 -4.61 -5.93 15.11
N PRO A 533 -5.27 -7.10 14.98
CA PRO A 533 -4.70 -8.21 14.20
C PRO A 533 -4.73 -7.94 12.69
N TRP A 534 -3.73 -8.47 11.96
CA TRP A 534 -3.64 -8.43 10.49
C TRP A 534 -3.65 -9.83 9.87
N THR A 535 -3.79 -10.89 10.68
CA THR A 535 -3.90 -12.28 10.23
C THR A 535 -5.09 -13.02 10.84
N ARG A 536 -6.12 -12.26 11.26
CA ARG A 536 -7.32 -12.77 11.96
C ARG A 536 -7.02 -13.55 13.25
N LYS A 537 -5.91 -13.24 13.92
CA LYS A 537 -5.61 -13.79 15.26
C LYS A 537 -6.42 -13.05 16.31
N TYR A 538 -7.50 -13.66 16.78
CA TYR A 538 -8.36 -13.09 17.82
C TYR A 538 -8.35 -13.92 19.11
N ASP A 539 -7.47 -14.92 19.25
CA ASP A 539 -7.44 -15.83 20.40
C ASP A 539 -7.08 -15.11 21.71
N LEU A 540 -6.41 -13.97 21.61
CA LEU A 540 -5.96 -13.17 22.76
C LEU A 540 -6.86 -11.95 23.04
N LEU A 541 -8.02 -11.85 22.38
CA LEU A 541 -8.92 -10.69 22.47
C LEU A 541 -9.41 -10.43 23.91
N GLU A 542 -9.82 -11.48 24.62
CA GLU A 542 -10.28 -11.42 26.01
C GLU A 542 -9.13 -11.11 26.97
N GLU A 543 -7.96 -11.73 26.76
CA GLU A 543 -6.79 -11.49 27.61
C GLU A 543 -6.29 -10.04 27.47
N PHE A 544 -6.36 -9.47 26.27
CA PHE A 544 -6.06 -8.06 26.01
C PHE A 544 -6.95 -7.13 26.84
N ALA A 545 -8.25 -7.39 26.84
CA ALA A 545 -9.23 -6.64 27.61
C ALA A 545 -8.95 -6.72 29.12
N LYS A 546 -8.66 -7.93 29.61
CA LYS A 546 -8.33 -8.16 31.02
C LYS A 546 -7.08 -7.40 31.45
N ILE A 547 -6.05 -7.33 30.61
CA ILE A 547 -4.80 -6.60 30.91
C ILE A 547 -5.05 -5.09 31.03
N LEU A 548 -5.86 -4.51 30.14
CA LEU A 548 -5.95 -3.06 30.00
C LEU A 548 -7.09 -2.43 30.81
N TRP A 549 -8.19 -3.14 31.01
CA TRP A 549 -9.38 -2.64 31.72
C TRP A 549 -10.11 -3.70 32.56
N GLY A 550 -9.47 -4.85 32.83
CA GLY A 550 -9.88 -5.78 33.87
C GLY A 550 -11.15 -6.61 33.60
N ARG A 551 -11.63 -6.68 32.35
CA ARG A 551 -12.84 -7.44 31.97
C ARG A 551 -12.56 -8.58 31.01
#